data_AF-A0A8T4PE13-F1
#
_entry.id   AF-A0A8T4PE13-F1
#
_cell.length_a   1.000
_cell.length_b   1.000
_cell.length_c   1.000
_cell.angle_alpha   90.00
_cell.angle_beta   90.00
_cell.angle_gamma   90.00
#
_symmetry.space_group_name_H-M   'P 1'
#
loop_
_entity.id
_entity.type
_entity.pdbx_description
1 polymer ?
#
loop_
_entity_poly.entity_id
_entity_poly.type
_entity_poly.pdbx_seq_one_letter_code
_entity_poly.pdbx_strand_id
1 'polypeptide(L)'
;MHTKSQSAMEFIMLASFMLLVVLGFFAVTSSKLLEAREEGNRKIAEDIAELAYSEIDTAQYVNDGYSRIFAMPQAVNGVDYTIKIIDNRELAVDYLDKGHIKFLPSNVTGSIVKGNNKISRNNGIVSIENFEIH
;
A
#
# COMPACT_ATOMS: atom_id res chain seq x y z
N MET A 1 1.16 65.98 1.79
CA MET A 1 1.89 64.87 1.15
C MET A 1 2.23 63.72 2.11
N HIS A 2 2.32 63.96 3.43
CA HIS A 2 2.62 62.93 4.45
C HIS A 2 1.55 61.84 4.63
N THR A 3 0.26 62.17 4.55
CA THR A 3 -0.83 61.21 4.81
C THR A 3 -0.92 60.08 3.78
N LYS A 4 -0.57 60.36 2.50
CA LYS A 4 -0.59 59.35 1.43
C LYS A 4 0.48 58.27 1.61
N SER A 5 1.66 58.65 2.13
CA SER A 5 2.75 57.70 2.39
C SER A 5 2.45 56.78 3.58
N GLN A 6 1.74 57.29 4.59
CA GLN A 6 1.36 56.50 5.76
C GLN A 6 0.32 55.43 5.42
N SER A 7 -0.74 55.79 4.69
CA SER A 7 -1.77 54.81 4.26
C SER A 7 -1.21 53.74 3.33
N ALA A 8 -0.21 54.08 2.48
CA ALA A 8 0.47 53.10 1.64
C ALA A 8 1.28 52.09 2.47
N MET A 9 1.96 52.55 3.54
CA MET A 9 2.71 51.65 4.44
C MET A 9 1.79 50.72 5.23
N GLU A 10 0.66 51.24 5.73
CA GLU A 10 -0.35 50.42 6.43
C GLU A 10 -0.91 49.34 5.49
N PHE A 11 -1.22 49.69 4.24
CA PHE A 11 -1.65 48.73 3.23
C PHE A 11 -0.60 47.65 2.94
N ILE A 12 0.67 48.03 2.75
CA ILE A 12 1.76 47.08 2.51
C ILE A 12 1.94 46.14 3.70
N MET A 13 1.84 46.65 4.94
CA MET A 13 1.96 45.84 6.15
C MET A 13 0.83 44.80 6.24
N LEU A 14 -0.41 45.21 5.99
CA LEU A 14 -1.56 44.31 5.97
C LEU A 14 -1.46 43.28 4.84
N ALA A 15 -1.09 43.71 3.63
CA ALA A 15 -0.91 42.82 2.49
C ALA A 15 0.20 41.78 2.75
N SER A 16 1.31 42.20 3.35
CA SER A 16 2.42 41.30 3.72
C SER A 16 1.99 40.30 4.79
N PHE A 17 1.24 40.74 5.79
CA PHE A 17 0.70 39.85 6.82
C PHE A 17 -0.27 38.82 6.21
N MET A 18 -1.19 39.24 5.35
CA MET A 18 -2.10 38.33 4.65
C MET A 18 -1.33 37.32 3.79
N LEU A 19 -0.30 37.77 3.06
CA LEU A 19 0.55 36.88 2.27
C LEU A 19 1.24 35.84 3.15
N LEU A 20 1.78 36.24 4.30
CA LEU A 20 2.40 35.31 5.26
C LEU A 20 1.41 34.26 5.75
N VAL A 21 0.18 34.66 6.08
CA VAL A 21 -0.88 33.72 6.49
C VAL A 21 -1.20 32.73 5.38
N VAL A 22 -1.34 33.21 4.14
CA VAL A 22 -1.62 32.36 2.97
C VAL A 22 -0.48 31.37 2.73
N LEU A 23 0.77 31.82 2.79
CA LEU A 23 1.94 30.95 2.65
C LEU A 23 2.01 29.90 3.77
N GLY A 24 1.72 30.29 5.00
CA GLY A 24 1.64 29.35 6.14
C GLY A 24 0.57 28.29 5.92
N PHE A 25 -0.61 28.68 5.43
CA PHE A 25 -1.68 27.74 5.10
C PHE A 25 -1.28 26.76 3.98
N PHE A 26 -0.66 27.26 2.91
CA PHE A 26 -0.17 26.42 1.82
C PHE A 26 0.89 25.42 2.28
N ALA A 27 1.80 25.84 3.17
CA ALA A 27 2.84 24.98 3.71
C ALA A 27 2.23 23.80 4.49
N VAL A 28 1.28 24.08 5.39
CA VAL A 28 0.60 23.05 6.20
C VAL A 28 -0.27 22.14 5.33
N THR A 29 -1.00 22.70 4.36
CA THR A 29 -1.87 21.90 3.50
C THR A 29 -1.06 20.96 2.61
N SER A 30 0.07 21.44 2.09
CA SER A 30 0.94 20.63 1.22
C SER A 30 1.56 19.45 1.97
N SER A 31 2.00 19.66 3.22
CA SER A 31 2.54 18.55 4.03
C SER A 31 1.46 17.51 4.34
N LYS A 32 0.26 17.94 4.72
CA LYS A 32 -0.87 17.03 4.97
C LYS A 32 -1.28 16.24 3.73
N LEU A 33 -1.25 16.86 2.55
CA LEU A 33 -1.53 16.17 1.30
C LEU A 33 -0.49 15.09 0.99
N LEU A 34 0.80 15.35 1.25
CA LEU A 34 1.86 14.35 1.05
C LEU A 34 1.71 13.18 2.04
N GLU A 35 1.50 13.47 3.32
CA GLU A 35 1.23 12.47 4.35
C GLU A 35 0.05 11.56 3.96
N ALA A 36 -1.05 12.15 3.49
CA ALA A 36 -2.23 11.40 3.07
C ALA A 36 -1.95 10.48 1.86
N ARG A 37 -1.10 10.91 0.93
CA ARG A 37 -0.68 10.07 -0.22
C ARG A 37 0.18 8.90 0.24
N GLU A 38 1.15 9.16 1.11
CA GLU A 38 2.02 8.10 1.65
C GLU A 38 1.23 7.07 2.46
N GLU A 39 0.26 7.53 3.25
CA GLU A 39 -0.67 6.67 3.98
C GLU A 39 -1.50 5.80 3.01
N GLY A 40 -2.03 6.42 1.94
CA GLY A 40 -2.79 5.71 0.91
C GLY A 40 -1.95 4.61 0.23
N ASN A 41 -0.69 4.90 -0.09
CA ASN A 41 0.21 3.91 -0.69
C ASN A 41 0.51 2.75 0.28
N ARG A 42 0.72 3.04 1.57
CA ARG A 42 0.92 2.00 2.59
C ARG A 42 -0.32 1.11 2.74
N LYS A 43 -1.50 1.72 2.75
CA LYS A 43 -2.77 0.99 2.83
C LYS A 43 -2.97 0.08 1.62
N ILE A 44 -2.60 0.52 0.42
CA ILE A 44 -2.66 -0.33 -0.77
C ILE A 44 -1.73 -1.54 -0.64
N ALA A 45 -0.50 -1.36 -0.14
CA ALA A 45 0.41 -2.47 0.12
C ALA A 45 -0.17 -3.47 1.13
N GLU A 46 -0.82 -2.97 2.17
CA GLU A 46 -1.55 -3.78 3.16
C GLU A 46 -2.73 -4.53 2.53
N ASP A 47 -3.57 -3.88 1.72
CA ASP A 47 -4.71 -4.51 1.06
C ASP A 47 -4.26 -5.64 0.10
N ILE A 48 -3.15 -5.45 -0.62
CA ILE A 48 -2.55 -6.50 -1.48
C ILE A 48 -2.06 -7.68 -0.63
N ALA A 49 -1.40 -7.41 0.50
CA ALA A 49 -0.93 -8.45 1.41
C ALA A 49 -2.11 -9.20 2.06
N GLU A 50 -3.17 -8.48 2.43
CA GLU A 50 -4.39 -9.05 3.01
C GLU A 50 -5.09 -9.97 2.02
N LEU A 51 -5.18 -9.57 0.75
CA LEU A 51 -5.77 -10.41 -0.29
C LEU A 51 -5.08 -11.78 -0.37
N ALA A 52 -3.75 -11.78 -0.51
CA ALA A 52 -2.96 -13.01 -0.55
C ALA A 52 -3.04 -13.79 0.77
N TYR A 53 -2.96 -13.10 1.91
CA TYR A 53 -3.03 -13.73 3.22
C TYR A 53 -4.37 -14.40 3.47
N SER A 54 -5.49 -13.79 3.09
CA SER A 54 -6.83 -14.34 3.30
C SER A 54 -7.03 -15.68 2.58
N GLU A 55 -6.43 -15.85 1.41
CA GLU A 55 -6.45 -17.13 0.68
C GLU A 55 -5.60 -18.18 1.40
N ILE A 56 -4.44 -17.79 1.94
CA ILE A 56 -3.58 -18.66 2.75
C ILE A 56 -4.26 -19.08 4.05
N ASP A 57 -4.89 -18.13 4.73
CA ASP A 57 -5.62 -18.34 5.98
C ASP A 57 -6.80 -19.28 5.75
N THR A 58 -7.57 -19.06 4.68
CA THR A 58 -8.64 -19.97 4.27
C THR A 58 -8.10 -21.38 4.03
N ALA A 59 -7.03 -21.52 3.25
CA ALA A 59 -6.42 -22.83 3.00
C ALA A 59 -5.95 -23.52 4.29
N GLN A 60 -5.52 -22.77 5.31
CA GLN A 60 -5.11 -23.32 6.61
C GLN A 60 -6.25 -23.81 7.51
N TYR A 61 -7.48 -23.39 7.27
CA TYR A 61 -8.64 -23.86 8.05
C TYR A 61 -9.46 -24.93 7.32
N VAL A 62 -9.26 -25.11 6.02
CA VAL A 62 -9.95 -26.15 5.23
C VAL A 62 -9.24 -27.51 5.36
N ASN A 63 -9.97 -28.62 5.26
CA ASN A 63 -9.39 -29.96 5.31
C ASN A 63 -8.38 -30.25 4.18
N ASP A 64 -7.52 -31.23 4.41
CA ASP A 64 -6.58 -31.73 3.41
C ASP A 64 -7.31 -32.21 2.14
N GLY A 65 -6.69 -32.01 0.98
CA GLY A 65 -7.32 -32.20 -0.34
C GLY A 65 -7.95 -30.94 -0.92
N TYR A 66 -7.92 -29.82 -0.20
CA TYR A 66 -8.31 -28.51 -0.72
C TYR A 66 -7.37 -28.08 -1.85
N SER A 67 -7.94 -27.60 -2.95
CA SER A 67 -7.22 -26.87 -3.99
C SER A 67 -8.12 -25.84 -4.65
N ARG A 68 -7.57 -24.64 -4.88
CA ARG A 68 -8.28 -23.53 -5.52
C ARG A 68 -7.28 -22.69 -6.32
N ILE A 69 -7.79 -22.03 -7.36
CA ILE A 69 -7.07 -20.98 -8.07
C ILE A 69 -7.56 -19.62 -7.57
N PHE A 70 -6.61 -18.74 -7.24
CA PHE A 70 -6.88 -17.34 -6.91
C PHE A 70 -5.99 -16.44 -7.77
N ALA A 71 -6.44 -15.22 -8.02
CA ALA A 71 -5.74 -14.29 -8.88
C ALA A 71 -5.26 -13.07 -8.09
N MET A 72 -3.98 -12.76 -8.22
CA MET A 72 -3.40 -11.49 -7.79
C MET A 72 -3.47 -10.48 -8.95
N PRO A 73 -3.76 -9.20 -8.69
CA PRO A 73 -3.80 -8.18 -9.74
C PRO A 73 -2.46 -8.07 -10.48
N GLN A 74 -2.49 -7.69 -11.75
CA GLN A 74 -1.24 -7.42 -12.50
C GLN A 74 -0.63 -6.08 -12.09
N ALA A 75 -1.48 -5.11 -11.76
CA ALA A 75 -1.11 -3.79 -11.27
C ALA A 75 -2.26 -3.26 -10.40
N VAL A 76 -1.95 -2.33 -9.49
CA VAL A 76 -2.96 -1.62 -8.70
C VAL A 76 -2.90 -0.15 -9.08
N ASN A 77 -4.04 0.44 -9.46
CA ASN A 77 -4.11 1.82 -9.98
C ASN A 77 -3.16 2.09 -11.17
N GLY A 78 -2.90 1.07 -12.00
CA GLY A 78 -1.96 1.16 -13.12
C GLY A 78 -0.48 1.19 -12.72
N VAL A 79 -0.18 1.02 -11.44
CA VAL A 79 1.17 1.00 -10.88
C VAL A 79 1.56 -0.42 -10.53
N ASP A 80 2.81 -0.75 -10.84
CA ASP A 80 3.37 -2.07 -10.55
C ASP A 80 3.69 -2.24 -9.06
N TYR A 81 3.69 -3.48 -8.59
CA TYR A 81 4.03 -3.83 -7.21
C TYR A 81 4.89 -5.09 -7.16
N THR A 82 5.48 -5.39 -6.01
CA THR A 82 6.15 -6.67 -5.80
C THR A 82 5.49 -7.43 -4.67
N ILE A 83 5.44 -8.76 -4.80
CA ILE A 83 4.94 -9.67 -3.77
C ILE A 83 5.85 -10.89 -3.75
N LYS A 84 6.27 -11.32 -2.55
CA LYS A 84 7.13 -12.49 -2.36
C LYS A 84 6.91 -13.11 -0.99
N ILE A 85 7.14 -14.41 -0.92
CA ILE A 85 7.26 -15.13 0.34
C ILE A 85 8.76 -15.29 0.63
N ILE A 86 9.20 -14.79 1.79
CA ILE A 86 10.59 -14.88 2.26
C ILE A 86 10.63 -15.94 3.36
N ASP A 87 11.60 -16.86 3.23
CA ASP A 87 11.88 -17.93 4.20
C ASP A 87 10.64 -18.74 4.65
N ASN A 88 9.63 -18.86 3.79
CA ASN A 88 8.35 -19.53 4.08
C ASN A 88 7.60 -18.95 5.31
N ARG A 89 7.91 -17.71 5.72
CA ARG A 89 7.39 -17.12 6.96
C ARG A 89 6.94 -15.67 6.81
N GLU A 90 7.38 -14.96 5.80
CA GLU A 90 7.07 -13.56 5.61
C GLU A 90 6.47 -13.33 4.22
N LEU A 91 5.23 -12.86 4.18
CA LEU A 91 4.62 -12.31 2.99
C LEU A 91 4.99 -10.84 2.90
N ALA A 92 5.91 -10.51 2.00
CA ALA A 92 6.37 -9.14 1.77
C ALA A 92 5.75 -8.58 0.49
N VAL A 93 5.13 -7.41 0.61
CA VAL A 93 4.59 -6.62 -0.49
C VAL A 93 5.30 -5.27 -0.53
N ASP A 94 5.65 -4.80 -1.72
CA ASP A 94 6.14 -3.43 -1.94
C ASP A 94 5.32 -2.74 -3.02
N TYR A 95 4.83 -1.53 -2.71
CA TYR A 95 4.07 -0.69 -3.62
C TYR A 95 4.48 0.78 -3.44
N LEU A 96 5.00 1.41 -4.51
CA LEU A 96 5.48 2.80 -4.49
C LEU A 96 6.40 3.12 -3.29
N ASP A 97 7.43 2.29 -3.10
CA ASP A 97 8.42 2.38 -2.00
C ASP A 97 7.81 2.25 -0.59
N LYS A 98 6.55 1.79 -0.49
CA LYS A 98 5.90 1.44 0.77
C LYS A 98 5.80 -0.07 0.87
N GLY A 99 6.65 -0.63 1.73
CA GLY A 99 6.65 -2.04 2.07
C GLY A 99 5.62 -2.37 3.16
N HIS A 100 5.01 -3.55 3.06
CA HIS A 100 4.21 -4.18 4.09
C HIS A 100 4.63 -5.65 4.26
N ILE A 101 4.71 -6.11 5.50
CA ILE A 101 5.11 -7.49 5.83
C ILE A 101 4.03 -8.11 6.71
N LYS A 102 3.56 -9.30 6.31
CA LYS A 102 2.64 -10.11 7.10
C LYS A 102 3.25 -11.49 7.37
N PHE A 103 3.21 -11.92 8.63
CA PHE A 103 3.79 -13.20 9.02
C PHE A 103 2.86 -14.36 8.66
N LEU A 104 3.42 -15.33 7.94
CA LEU A 104 2.76 -16.57 7.57
C LEU A 104 3.00 -17.65 8.64
N PRO A 105 2.02 -18.54 8.84
CA PRO A 105 2.21 -19.75 9.63
C PRO A 105 3.29 -20.67 9.05
N SER A 106 3.91 -21.47 9.93
CA SER A 106 5.11 -22.26 9.60
C SER A 106 4.88 -23.40 8.60
N ASN A 107 3.63 -23.68 8.26
CA ASN A 107 3.22 -24.73 7.34
C ASN A 107 2.87 -24.20 5.94
N VAL A 108 3.31 -22.98 5.59
CA VAL A 108 3.12 -22.40 4.25
C VAL A 108 4.40 -22.53 3.44
N THR A 109 4.31 -22.96 2.19
CA THR A 109 5.45 -23.13 1.28
C THR A 109 5.11 -22.66 -0.13
N GLY A 110 6.14 -22.25 -0.88
CA GLY A 110 6.01 -21.90 -2.29
C GLY A 110 6.17 -20.40 -2.56
N SER A 111 5.62 -19.94 -3.67
CA SER A 111 5.74 -18.55 -4.10
C SER A 111 4.42 -18.01 -4.66
N ILE A 112 4.23 -16.70 -4.53
CA ILE A 112 3.10 -15.98 -5.11
C ILE A 112 3.61 -15.15 -6.28
N VAL A 113 2.90 -15.22 -7.39
CA VAL A 113 3.13 -14.38 -8.57
C VAL A 113 1.94 -13.49 -8.84
N LYS A 114 2.11 -12.48 -9.69
CA LYS A 114 0.99 -11.72 -10.25
C LYS A 114 0.18 -12.60 -11.19
N GLY A 115 -1.14 -12.42 -11.21
CA GLY A 115 -2.03 -13.28 -11.98
C GLY A 115 -2.44 -14.53 -11.22
N ASN A 116 -2.59 -15.64 -11.95
CA ASN A 116 -3.20 -16.84 -11.39
C ASN A 116 -2.19 -17.64 -10.57
N ASN A 117 -2.59 -17.97 -9.35
CA ASN A 117 -1.87 -18.82 -8.42
C ASN A 117 -2.79 -19.96 -8.02
N LYS A 118 -2.23 -21.15 -7.87
CA LYS A 118 -2.91 -22.29 -7.30
C LYS A 118 -2.45 -22.47 -5.86
N ILE A 119 -3.42 -22.53 -4.97
CA ILE A 119 -3.22 -22.87 -3.57
C ILE A 119 -3.76 -24.28 -3.30
N SER A 120 -3.05 -25.05 -2.50
CA SER A 120 -3.48 -26.38 -2.09
C SER A 120 -3.08 -26.70 -0.66
N ARG A 121 -3.83 -27.58 -0.01
CA ARG A 121 -3.48 -28.11 1.31
C ARG A 121 -3.35 -29.62 1.26
N ASN A 122 -2.18 -30.13 1.62
CA ASN A 122 -1.89 -31.56 1.70
C ASN A 122 -1.11 -31.86 2.97
N ASN A 123 -1.56 -32.84 3.77
CA ASN A 123 -0.92 -33.26 5.02
C ASN A 123 -0.66 -32.10 5.99
N GLY A 124 -1.61 -31.16 6.10
CA GLY A 124 -1.46 -29.97 6.93
C GLY A 124 -0.49 -28.89 6.42
N ILE A 125 0.11 -29.06 5.24
CA ILE A 125 0.99 -28.07 4.59
C ILE A 125 0.19 -27.35 3.50
N VAL A 126 0.26 -26.01 3.51
CA VAL A 126 -0.28 -25.15 2.46
C VAL A 126 0.82 -24.87 1.43
N SER A 127 0.59 -25.24 0.18
CA SER A 127 1.51 -25.03 -0.94
C SER A 127 0.91 -24.05 -1.95
N ILE A 128 1.71 -23.10 -2.40
CA ILE A 128 1.33 -22.11 -3.41
C ILE A 128 2.27 -22.20 -4.62
N GLU A 129 1.69 -22.28 -5.82
CA GLU A 129 2.41 -22.38 -7.08
C GLU A 129 1.77 -21.50 -8.16
N ASN A 130 2.57 -21.03 -9.12
CA ASN A 130 2.07 -20.33 -10.30
C ASN A 130 1.18 -21.27 -11.12
N PHE A 131 0.02 -20.78 -11.58
CA PHE A 131 -0.89 -21.53 -12.44
C PHE A 131 -1.01 -20.86 -13.80
N GLU A 132 -0.37 -21.44 -14.81
CA GLU A 132 -0.53 -21.02 -16.20
C GLU A 132 -1.71 -21.75 -16.83
N ILE A 133 -2.67 -20.98 -17.38
CA ILE A 133 -3.75 -21.53 -18.20
C ILE A 133 -3.16 -21.75 -19.60
N HIS A 134 -2.91 -22.99 -19.97
CA HIS A 134 -2.58 -23.39 -21.34
C HIS A 134 -3.79 -23.29 -22.27
#